data_AF-A0A366MBY3-F1
#
_entry.id   AF-A0A366MBY3-F1
#
_cell.length_a   1.000
_cell.length_b   1.000
_cell.length_c   1.000
_cell.angle_alpha   90.00
_cell.angle_beta   90.00
_cell.angle_gamma   90.00
#
_symmetry.space_group_name_H-M   'P 1'
#
loop_
_entity.id
_entity.type
_entity.pdbx_description
1 polymer ?
#
loop_
_entity_poly.entity_id
_entity_poly.type
_entity_poly.pdbx_seq_one_letter_code
_entity_poly.pdbx_strand_id
1 'polypeptide(L)'
;MCKCVRRFYEDENKLVFFDDENYVIYRPENWKNIYKVNLLRIDNEIPATKLTKNQSIRIMDEIRNYSFNYKGAKINGMVGLAITFNNMKNEDVDWLIDIEEEDHNIHDEIENLELENPKNFIELNTDKFLVYKIKENYHGNVLSIPANEFTRKNCTIELSKIKLSTI
;
A
#
# COMPACT_ATOMS: atom_id res chain seq x y z
N MET A 1 -2.24 33.47 -4.40
CA MET A 1 -2.51 32.64 -5.60
C MET A 1 -1.35 31.65 -5.74
N CYS A 2 -1.49 30.42 -5.27
CA CYS A 2 -0.38 29.47 -5.12
C CYS A 2 -0.19 28.66 -6.42
N LYS A 3 1.00 28.75 -7.04
CA LYS A 3 1.37 28.07 -8.30
C LYS A 3 1.80 26.61 -8.09
N CYS A 4 1.02 25.82 -7.36
CA CYS A 4 1.36 24.41 -7.08
C CYS A 4 0.62 23.39 -7.95
N VAL A 5 -0.19 23.81 -8.93
CA VAL A 5 -0.76 22.88 -9.92
C VAL A 5 0.28 22.61 -11.01
N ARG A 6 1.31 21.82 -10.68
CA ARG A 6 2.19 21.26 -11.71
C ARG A 6 1.44 20.15 -12.42
N ARG A 7 1.09 20.45 -13.68
CA ARG A 7 0.64 19.56 -14.75
C ARG A 7 1.04 18.10 -14.50
N PHE A 8 0.04 17.23 -14.45
CA PHE A 8 0.27 15.83 -14.81
C PHE A 8 0.76 15.86 -16.26
N TYR A 9 1.99 15.43 -16.50
CA TYR A 9 2.32 15.00 -17.85
C TYR A 9 1.46 13.76 -18.07
N GLU A 10 0.37 13.92 -18.81
CA GLU A 10 -0.31 12.81 -19.45
C GLU A 10 0.76 12.15 -20.33
N ASP A 11 1.38 11.08 -19.83
CA ASP A 11 2.18 10.15 -20.63
C ASP A 11 1.15 9.44 -21.55
N GLU A 12 0.63 10.18 -22.54
CA GLU A 12 -0.34 9.66 -23.51
C GLU A 12 0.32 8.51 -24.28
N ASN A 13 -0.26 7.32 -24.15
CA ASN A 13 0.15 6.06 -24.76
C ASN A 13 1.53 5.51 -24.35
N LYS A 14 1.84 5.51 -23.05
CA LYS A 14 2.99 4.76 -22.53
C LYS A 14 2.62 3.31 -22.21
N LEU A 15 3.41 2.38 -22.75
CA LEU A 15 3.40 0.99 -22.32
C LEU A 15 4.22 0.88 -21.02
N VAL A 16 3.67 0.22 -20.01
CA VAL A 16 4.36 -0.10 -18.76
C VAL A 16 4.59 -1.60 -18.73
N PHE A 17 5.86 -2.00 -18.66
CA PHE A 17 6.23 -3.41 -18.53
C PHE A 17 6.08 -3.87 -17.09
N PHE A 18 5.70 -5.13 -16.88
CA PHE A 18 5.52 -5.67 -15.52
C PHE A 18 6.84 -5.86 -14.75
N ASP A 19 7.99 -5.72 -15.41
CA ASP A 19 9.33 -5.71 -14.81
C ASP A 19 9.96 -4.32 -14.72
N ASP A 20 9.23 -3.23 -15.00
CA ASP A 20 9.73 -1.87 -14.88
C ASP A 20 9.79 -1.42 -13.42
N GLU A 21 11.01 -1.22 -12.91
CA GLU A 21 11.30 -0.76 -11.54
C GLU A 21 10.80 0.65 -11.22
N ASN A 22 10.43 1.44 -12.23
CA ASN A 22 9.87 2.78 -12.03
C ASN A 22 8.38 2.75 -11.69
N TYR A 23 7.75 1.59 -11.64
CA TYR A 23 6.33 1.45 -11.33
C TYR A 23 6.06 0.38 -10.29
N VAL A 24 5.01 0.64 -9.49
CA VAL A 24 4.32 -0.41 -8.74
C VAL A 24 2.94 -0.63 -9.34
N ILE A 25 2.55 -1.89 -9.45
CA ILE A 25 1.36 -2.32 -10.16
C ILE A 25 0.59 -3.29 -9.28
N TYR A 26 -0.65 -2.93 -8.98
CA TYR A 26 -1.57 -3.71 -8.16
C TYR A 26 -2.84 -4.07 -8.94
N ARG A 27 -3.46 -5.19 -8.57
CA ARG A 27 -4.83 -5.52 -8.94
C ARG A 27 -5.80 -4.94 -7.90
N PRO A 28 -6.88 -4.26 -8.32
CA PRO A 28 -7.92 -3.77 -7.42
C PRO A 28 -8.82 -4.93 -6.98
N GLU A 29 -8.30 -5.80 -6.12
CA GLU A 29 -8.94 -7.03 -5.65
C GLU A 29 -8.91 -7.10 -4.11
N ASN A 30 -9.72 -7.98 -3.53
CA ASN A 30 -9.71 -8.21 -2.08
C ASN A 30 -8.73 -9.33 -1.73
N TRP A 31 -8.10 -9.21 -0.57
CA TRP A 31 -7.36 -10.31 0.05
C TRP A 31 -8.29 -11.48 0.34
N LYS A 32 -7.75 -12.70 0.26
CA LYS A 32 -8.47 -13.94 0.56
C LYS A 32 -8.84 -14.00 2.03
N ASN A 33 -7.92 -13.57 2.90
CA ASN A 33 -8.15 -13.46 4.34
C ASN A 33 -8.46 -12.02 4.75
N ILE A 34 -9.05 -11.87 5.94
CA ILE A 34 -9.30 -10.57 6.55
C ILE A 34 -8.19 -10.31 7.56
N TYR A 35 -7.30 -9.39 7.25
CA TYR A 35 -6.23 -8.96 8.13
C TYR A 35 -6.65 -7.69 8.87
N LYS A 36 -6.60 -7.73 10.19
CA LYS A 36 -7.07 -6.65 11.05
C LYS A 36 -5.96 -5.65 11.35
N VAL A 37 -4.74 -6.13 11.51
CA VAL A 37 -3.59 -5.31 11.88
C VAL A 37 -2.65 -5.11 10.70
N ASN A 38 -2.35 -6.18 9.95
CA ASN A 38 -1.34 -6.12 8.89
C ASN A 38 -1.78 -5.41 7.60
N LEU A 39 -3.08 -5.17 7.44
CA LEU A 39 -3.62 -4.33 6.37
C LEU A 39 -4.33 -3.13 6.95
N LEU A 40 -4.13 -1.99 6.32
CA LEU A 40 -4.93 -0.81 6.56
C LEU A 40 -6.30 -1.01 5.92
N ARG A 41 -7.32 -0.36 6.49
CA ARG A 41 -8.72 -0.42 6.01
C ARG A 41 -8.92 0.01 4.53
N ILE A 42 -7.88 0.55 3.92
CA ILE A 42 -7.82 1.09 2.56
C ILE A 42 -7.13 0.13 1.57
N ASP A 43 -6.63 -1.01 2.05
CA ASP A 43 -5.75 -1.88 1.27
C ASP A 43 -6.55 -2.94 0.50
N ASN A 44 -7.13 -2.54 -0.63
CA ASN A 44 -7.70 -3.43 -1.65
C ASN A 44 -6.78 -3.51 -2.88
N GLU A 45 -5.47 -3.59 -2.63
CA GLU A 45 -4.44 -3.54 -3.65
C GLU A 45 -3.56 -4.79 -3.55
N ILE A 46 -3.79 -5.76 -4.44
CA ILE A 46 -3.03 -7.01 -4.48
C ILE A 46 -1.84 -6.85 -5.44
N PRO A 47 -0.59 -7.10 -5.01
CA PRO A 47 0.56 -7.03 -5.91
C PRO A 47 0.36 -7.84 -7.20
N ALA A 48 0.53 -7.19 -8.35
CA ALA A 48 0.40 -7.84 -9.66
C ALA A 48 1.75 -8.35 -10.18
N THR A 49 2.87 -7.75 -9.76
CA THR A 49 4.21 -8.06 -10.27
C THR A 49 5.16 -8.52 -9.17
N LYS A 50 6.25 -9.20 -9.56
CA LYS A 50 7.29 -9.63 -8.62
C LYS A 50 7.95 -8.45 -7.90
N LEU A 51 8.16 -7.35 -8.61
CA LEU A 51 8.75 -6.14 -8.03
C LEU A 51 7.84 -5.54 -6.97
N THR A 52 6.56 -5.36 -7.30
CA THR A 52 5.57 -4.84 -6.35
C THR A 52 5.41 -5.77 -5.16
N LYS A 53 5.34 -7.10 -5.38
CA LYS A 53 5.29 -8.09 -4.30
C LYS A 53 6.47 -7.96 -3.33
N ASN A 54 7.68 -7.95 -3.85
CA ASN A 54 8.90 -7.85 -3.04
C ASN A 54 8.96 -6.54 -2.27
N GLN A 55 8.49 -5.44 -2.89
CA GLN A 55 8.41 -4.14 -2.24
C GLN A 55 7.39 -4.15 -1.09
N SER A 56 6.20 -4.75 -1.29
CA SER A 56 5.19 -4.88 -0.23
C SER A 56 5.74 -5.64 0.97
N ILE A 57 6.34 -6.83 0.76
CA ILE A 57 6.94 -7.62 1.85
C ILE A 57 7.99 -6.79 2.60
N ARG A 58 8.90 -6.13 1.86
CA ARG A 58 9.95 -5.32 2.46
C ARG A 58 9.38 -4.19 3.31
N ILE A 59 8.37 -3.47 2.82
CA ILE A 59 7.73 -2.37 3.57
C ILE A 59 7.11 -2.92 4.85
N MET A 60 6.41 -4.06 4.79
CA MET A 60 5.80 -4.67 5.96
C MET A 60 6.84 -5.06 7.01
N ASP A 61 7.93 -5.70 6.61
CA ASP A 61 9.03 -6.05 7.51
C ASP A 61 9.72 -4.83 8.10
N GLU A 62 9.94 -3.79 7.29
CA GLU A 62 10.50 -2.53 7.75
C GLU A 62 9.60 -1.88 8.81
N ILE A 63 8.27 -1.87 8.60
CA ILE A 63 7.31 -1.35 9.58
C ILE A 63 7.37 -2.15 10.90
N ARG A 64 7.43 -3.49 10.85
CA ARG A 64 7.52 -4.33 12.05
C ARG A 64 8.78 -4.10 12.86
N ASN A 65 9.87 -3.69 12.22
CA ASN A 65 11.13 -3.37 12.90
C ASN A 65 11.06 -2.08 13.73
N TYR A 66 10.08 -1.21 13.50
CA TYR A 66 9.84 -0.08 14.38
C TYR A 66 9.14 -0.53 15.67
N SER A 67 9.47 0.13 16.78
CA SER A 67 8.83 -0.14 18.06
C SER A 67 8.49 1.15 18.81
N PHE A 68 7.35 1.13 19.50
CA PHE A 68 6.77 2.29 20.17
C PHE A 68 6.22 1.87 21.53
N ASN A 69 6.21 2.82 22.49
CA ASN A 69 5.51 2.61 23.76
C ASN A 69 4.09 3.16 23.64
N TYR A 70 3.09 2.32 23.87
CA TYR A 70 1.67 2.68 23.84
C TYR A 70 0.95 2.11 25.05
N LYS A 71 0.30 2.98 25.84
CA LYS A 71 -0.39 2.62 27.11
C LYS A 71 0.47 1.77 28.08
N GLY A 72 1.79 1.93 28.05
CA GLY A 72 2.72 1.20 28.91
C GLY A 72 3.24 -0.13 28.33
N ALA A 73 2.72 -0.58 27.19
CA ALA A 73 3.21 -1.74 26.45
C ALA A 73 4.12 -1.32 25.29
N LYS A 74 5.07 -2.19 24.92
CA LYS A 74 5.91 -2.01 23.74
C LYS A 74 5.26 -2.72 22.55
N ILE A 75 4.87 -1.98 21.53
CA ILE A 75 4.22 -2.48 20.32
C ILE A 75 5.10 -2.26 19.09
N ASN A 76 4.92 -3.07 18.05
CA ASN A 76 5.60 -2.87 16.77
C ASN A 76 4.87 -1.82 15.89
N GLY A 77 5.47 -1.47 14.76
CA GLY A 77 4.89 -0.47 13.84
C GLY A 77 3.55 -0.88 13.24
N MET A 78 3.31 -2.17 12.97
CA MET A 78 2.04 -2.63 12.40
C MET A 78 0.89 -2.40 13.35
N VAL A 79 1.04 -2.82 14.62
CA VAL A 79 0.07 -2.54 15.68
C VAL A 79 -0.14 -1.03 15.83
N GLY A 80 0.92 -0.23 15.80
CA GLY A 80 0.83 1.24 15.89
C GLY A 80 0.05 1.88 14.75
N LEU A 81 0.25 1.41 13.51
CA LEU A 81 -0.49 1.87 12.34
C LEU A 81 -1.96 1.43 12.43
N ALA A 82 -2.25 0.18 12.81
CA ALA A 82 -3.62 -0.32 12.96
C ALA A 82 -4.42 0.46 14.01
N ILE A 83 -3.81 0.78 15.16
CA ILE A 83 -4.42 1.67 16.17
C ILE A 83 -4.85 3.00 15.56
N THR A 84 -4.01 3.57 14.70
CA THR A 84 -4.22 4.90 14.12
C THR A 84 -5.23 4.87 12.97
N PHE A 85 -5.02 3.98 12.00
CA PHE A 85 -5.71 3.97 10.71
C PHE A 85 -6.90 2.99 10.67
N ASN A 86 -6.86 1.92 11.45
CA ASN A 86 -7.96 0.95 11.56
C ASN A 86 -8.89 1.26 12.74
N ASN A 87 -8.68 2.39 13.42
CA ASN A 87 -9.51 2.88 14.53
C ASN A 87 -9.57 1.91 15.73
N MET A 88 -8.45 1.29 16.06
CA MET A 88 -8.34 0.30 17.15
C MET A 88 -7.87 0.91 18.49
N LYS A 89 -7.97 2.23 18.67
CA LYS A 89 -7.52 2.95 19.88
C LYS A 89 -8.15 2.44 21.20
N ASN A 90 -9.36 1.90 21.12
CA ASN A 90 -10.12 1.42 22.27
C ASN A 90 -9.97 -0.08 22.50
N GLU A 91 -9.32 -0.79 21.60
CA GLU A 91 -9.07 -2.22 21.75
C GLU A 91 -7.99 -2.47 22.81
N ASP A 92 -8.01 -3.69 23.34
CA ASP A 92 -7.00 -4.16 24.27
C ASP A 92 -5.64 -4.32 23.57
N VAL A 93 -4.57 -3.85 24.19
CA VAL A 93 -3.25 -3.78 23.53
C VAL A 93 -2.63 -5.16 23.38
N ASP A 94 -2.80 -6.03 24.38
CA ASP A 94 -2.26 -7.39 24.33
C ASP A 94 -2.97 -8.19 23.23
N TRP A 95 -4.30 -8.07 23.12
CA TRP A 95 -5.06 -8.65 22.01
C TRP A 95 -4.62 -8.16 20.62
N LEU A 96 -4.25 -6.89 20.47
CA LEU A 96 -3.75 -6.36 19.19
C LEU A 96 -2.37 -6.92 18.82
N ILE A 97 -1.52 -7.19 19.81
CA ILE A 97 -0.22 -7.85 19.61
C ILE A 97 -0.46 -9.28 19.15
N ASP A 98 -1.32 -10.03 19.84
CA ASP A 98 -1.65 -11.41 19.50
C ASP A 98 -2.22 -11.51 18.06
N ILE A 99 -3.11 -10.59 17.68
CA ILE A 99 -3.65 -10.57 16.30
C ILE A 99 -2.57 -10.26 15.27
N GLU A 100 -1.62 -9.39 15.55
CA GLU A 100 -0.57 -9.09 14.59
C GLU A 100 0.30 -10.32 14.32
N GLU A 101 0.58 -11.10 15.36
CA GLU A 101 1.27 -12.40 15.26
C GLU A 101 0.43 -13.43 14.49
N GLU A 102 -0.89 -13.46 14.66
CA GLU A 102 -1.77 -14.33 13.84
C GLU A 102 -1.85 -13.86 12.38
N ASP A 103 -1.91 -12.55 12.15
CA ASP A 103 -1.98 -11.93 10.83
C ASP A 103 -0.64 -12.07 10.08
N HIS A 104 0.45 -12.56 10.67
CA HIS A 104 1.73 -12.85 9.97
C HIS A 104 1.55 -13.78 8.77
N ASN A 105 0.48 -14.58 8.75
CA ASN A 105 0.05 -15.40 7.61
C ASN A 105 -0.19 -14.60 6.32
N ILE A 106 -0.27 -13.28 6.39
CA ILE A 106 -0.29 -12.42 5.20
C ILE A 106 0.97 -12.60 4.33
N HIS A 107 2.11 -12.91 4.93
CA HIS A 107 3.33 -13.20 4.16
C HIS A 107 3.12 -14.42 3.26
N ASP A 108 2.53 -15.49 3.80
CA ASP A 108 2.23 -16.69 3.03
C ASP A 108 1.24 -16.39 1.91
N GLU A 109 0.21 -15.58 2.18
CA GLU A 109 -0.72 -15.17 1.12
C GLU A 109 -0.02 -14.37 0.02
N ILE A 110 0.82 -13.40 0.39
CA ILE A 110 1.60 -12.59 -0.55
C ILE A 110 2.54 -13.47 -1.38
N GLU A 111 3.27 -14.38 -0.76
CA GLU A 111 4.25 -15.24 -1.43
C GLU A 111 3.61 -16.11 -2.51
N ASN A 112 2.37 -16.56 -2.25
CA ASN A 112 1.58 -17.43 -3.12
C ASN A 112 0.68 -16.69 -4.12
N LEU A 113 0.78 -15.35 -4.22
CA LEU A 113 0.05 -14.60 -5.24
C LEU A 113 0.43 -15.06 -6.66
N GLU A 114 -0.58 -15.27 -7.49
CA GLU A 114 -0.38 -15.40 -8.93
C GLU A 114 0.06 -14.04 -9.49
N LEU A 115 1.21 -13.99 -10.15
CA LEU A 115 1.80 -12.76 -10.66
C LEU A 115 1.76 -12.72 -12.18
N GLU A 116 1.68 -11.52 -12.72
CA GLU A 116 1.77 -11.27 -14.15
C GLU A 116 3.15 -11.66 -14.71
N ASN A 117 3.16 -12.09 -15.97
CA ASN A 117 4.40 -12.46 -16.64
C ASN A 117 5.29 -11.21 -16.83
N PRO A 118 6.55 -11.21 -16.37
CA PRO A 118 7.42 -10.04 -16.45
C PRO A 118 7.68 -9.54 -17.88
N LYS A 119 7.51 -10.40 -18.90
CA LYS A 119 7.69 -10.01 -20.31
C LYS A 119 6.48 -9.30 -20.92
N ASN A 120 5.35 -9.29 -20.23
CA ASN A 120 4.14 -8.62 -20.69
C ASN A 120 4.14 -7.15 -20.27
N PHE A 121 3.21 -6.39 -20.85
CA PHE A 121 3.04 -4.97 -20.59
C PHE A 121 1.55 -4.62 -20.50
N ILE A 122 1.28 -3.44 -19.97
CA ILE A 122 -0.04 -2.81 -19.93
C ILE A 122 0.03 -1.42 -20.55
N GLU A 123 -1.05 -1.00 -21.19
CA GLU A 123 -1.23 0.40 -21.53
C GLU A 123 -1.52 1.19 -20.25
N LEU A 124 -0.89 2.35 -20.11
CA LEU A 124 -1.05 3.17 -18.91
C LEU A 124 -2.51 3.60 -18.70
N ASN A 125 -3.28 3.79 -19.77
CA ASN A 125 -4.71 4.06 -19.70
C ASN A 125 -5.52 2.76 -19.53
N THR A 126 -5.37 2.12 -18.37
CA THR A 126 -6.06 0.88 -18.02
C THR A 126 -6.89 1.05 -16.74
N ASP A 127 -8.02 0.35 -16.69
CA ASP A 127 -8.85 0.18 -15.49
C ASP A 127 -8.69 -1.21 -14.84
N LYS A 128 -7.84 -2.06 -15.42
CA LYS A 128 -7.56 -3.41 -14.90
C LYS A 128 -6.56 -3.41 -13.75
N PHE A 129 -5.67 -2.42 -13.74
CA PHE A 129 -4.59 -2.31 -12.77
C PHE A 129 -4.53 -0.91 -12.17
N LEU A 130 -4.13 -0.86 -10.91
CA LEU A 130 -3.71 0.35 -10.22
C LEU A 130 -2.21 0.51 -10.47
N VAL A 131 -1.84 1.59 -11.16
CA VAL A 131 -0.47 1.83 -11.60
C VAL A 131 0.03 3.10 -10.94
N TYR A 132 1.11 2.98 -10.19
CA TYR A 132 1.78 4.11 -9.59
C TYR A 132 3.20 4.22 -10.09
N LYS A 133 3.63 5.44 -10.38
CA LYS A 133 5.00 5.77 -10.75
C LYS A 133 5.80 6.09 -9.49
N ILE A 134 6.91 5.40 -9.34
CA ILE A 134 7.89 5.66 -8.30
C ILE A 134 8.70 6.89 -8.70
N LYS A 135 8.79 7.87 -7.82
CA LYS A 135 9.56 9.09 -8.04
C LYS A 135 10.26 9.53 -6.77
N GLU A 136 11.57 9.69 -6.84
CA GLU A 136 12.34 10.34 -5.79
C GLU A 136 12.05 11.85 -5.79
N ASN A 137 11.75 12.41 -4.62
CA ASN A 137 11.59 13.85 -4.44
C ASN A 137 12.95 14.54 -4.22
N TYR A 138 12.95 15.88 -4.17
CA TYR A 138 14.16 16.69 -3.99
C TYR A 138 14.91 16.44 -2.67
N HIS A 139 14.32 15.70 -1.73
CA HIS A 139 14.89 15.36 -0.42
C HIS A 139 15.29 13.88 -0.31
N GLY A 140 15.26 13.13 -1.41
CA GLY A 140 15.59 11.71 -1.44
C GLY A 140 14.46 10.78 -0.99
N ASN A 141 13.24 11.30 -0.72
CA ASN A 141 12.13 10.44 -0.36
C ASN A 141 11.50 9.86 -1.62
N VAL A 142 11.32 8.55 -1.63
CA VAL A 142 10.60 7.84 -2.68
C VAL A 142 9.09 8.07 -2.49
N LEU A 143 8.44 8.63 -3.51
CA LEU A 143 6.99 8.84 -3.57
C LEU A 143 6.39 7.90 -4.60
N SER A 144 5.26 7.31 -4.27
CA SER A 144 4.40 6.59 -5.21
C SER A 144 3.29 7.54 -5.67
N ILE A 145 3.21 7.83 -6.97
CA ILE A 145 2.26 8.80 -7.53
C ILE A 145 1.34 8.07 -8.52
N PRO A 146 0.00 8.23 -8.44
CA PRO A 146 -0.91 7.63 -9.41
C PRO A 146 -0.52 7.98 -10.84
N ALA A 147 -0.33 6.97 -11.68
CA ALA A 147 0.19 7.14 -13.03
C ALA A 147 -0.91 7.34 -14.08
N ASN A 148 -2.17 7.05 -13.74
CA ASN A 148 -3.34 7.28 -14.59
C ASN A 148 -4.55 7.78 -13.79
N GLU A 149 -5.62 8.18 -14.50
CA GLU A 149 -6.82 8.71 -13.84
C GLU A 149 -7.56 7.66 -13.01
N PHE A 150 -7.62 6.41 -13.50
CA PHE A 150 -8.28 5.31 -12.80
C PHE A 150 -7.68 5.10 -11.39
N THR A 151 -6.36 4.97 -11.32
CA THR A 151 -5.59 4.84 -10.07
C THR A 151 -5.83 6.05 -9.18
N ARG A 152 -5.78 7.27 -9.72
CA ARG A 152 -6.05 8.50 -8.94
C ARG A 152 -7.45 8.49 -8.32
N LYS A 153 -8.46 8.09 -9.09
CA LYS A 153 -9.84 7.98 -8.60
C LYS A 153 -9.93 6.92 -7.49
N ASN A 154 -9.31 5.77 -7.67
CA ASN A 154 -9.23 4.72 -6.64
C ASN A 154 -8.61 5.27 -5.34
N CYS A 155 -7.42 5.88 -5.41
CA CYS A 155 -6.78 6.47 -4.23
C CYS A 155 -7.68 7.49 -3.54
N THR A 156 -8.37 8.33 -4.31
CA THR A 156 -9.27 9.36 -3.76
C THR A 156 -10.43 8.71 -3.00
N ILE A 157 -11.02 7.65 -3.56
CA ILE A 157 -12.08 6.88 -2.92
C ILE A 157 -11.57 6.24 -1.63
N GLU A 158 -10.42 5.56 -1.67
CA GLU A 158 -9.86 4.88 -0.49
C GLU A 158 -9.46 5.87 0.60
N LEU A 159 -8.78 6.97 0.26
CA LEU A 159 -8.43 8.03 1.20
C LEU A 159 -9.67 8.70 1.82
N SER A 160 -10.79 8.79 1.10
CA SER A 160 -12.03 9.34 1.67
C SER A 160 -12.64 8.47 2.78
N LYS A 161 -12.28 7.18 2.83
CA LYS A 161 -12.69 6.26 3.90
C LYS A 161 -11.88 6.48 5.18
N ILE A 162 -10.74 7.15 5.10
CA ILE A 162 -9.92 7.49 6.26
C ILE A 162 -10.62 8.62 7.02
N LYS A 163 -11.36 8.25 8.06
CA LYS A 163 -11.69 9.19 9.13
C LYS A 163 -10.46 9.27 10.04
N LEU A 164 -9.59 10.25 9.80
CA LEU A 164 -8.58 10.60 10.79
C LEU A 164 -9.33 10.99 12.06
N SER A 165 -9.31 10.11 13.07
CA SER A 165 -9.84 10.45 14.38
C SER A 165 -8.97 11.58 14.90
N THR A 166 -9.57 12.76 15.07
CA THR A 166 -8.94 13.90 15.75
C THR A 166 -8.42 13.38 17.08
N ILE A 167 -7.10 13.44 17.26
CA ILE A 167 -6.43 13.12 18.53
C ILE A 167 -6.90 14.15 19.56
#